data_AF-A0A1T1DHC6-F1
#
_entry.id   AF-A0A1T1DHC6-F1
#
_cell.length_a   1.000
_cell.length_b   1.000
_cell.length_c   1.000
_cell.angle_alpha   90.00
_cell.angle_beta   90.00
_cell.angle_gamma   90.00
#
_symmetry.space_group_name_H-M   'P 1'
#
loop_
_entity.id
_entity.type
_entity.pdbx_description
1 polymer ?
#
loop_
_entity_poly.entity_id
_entity_poly.type
_entity_poly.pdbx_seq_one_letter_code
_entity_poly.pdbx_strand_id
1 'polypeptide(L)'
;MNCSTILLYRFFCLFLLITYISCSSVSNQRIHLEKKVSFTQIEEAQSFLHTLEIHFQIITEILQNIRILAVRSSHKNHIQEDRNQFDLEFQELLKEICRIRESARFKNIFLLDTENPSRPISISLQIDPQSSPILLPLPELQPEEFGLHTWSLKKFQSKMNVKTNTDAVQSIDIINNSLSKMAFERAKIGASWERLSYSKRLRDSLSNIY
;
A
#
# COMPACT_ATOMS: atom_id res chain seq x y z
N MET A 1 -4.37 -52.00 38.15
CA MET A 1 -4.66 -50.84 37.27
C MET A 1 -3.66 -50.90 36.13
N ASN A 2 -4.15 -51.28 34.95
CA ASN A 2 -3.35 -51.96 33.93
C ASN A 2 -2.54 -50.97 33.08
N CYS A 3 -1.23 -51.20 33.00
CA CYS A 3 -0.28 -50.39 32.22
C CYS A 3 -0.71 -50.21 30.74
N SER A 4 -1.40 -51.20 30.16
CA SER A 4 -1.93 -51.12 28.78
C SER A 4 -3.00 -50.05 28.55
N THR A 5 -3.81 -49.68 29.56
CA THR A 5 -4.87 -48.68 29.34
C THR A 5 -4.32 -47.26 29.27
N ILE A 6 -3.20 -46.98 29.94
CA ILE A 6 -2.51 -45.68 29.89
C ILE A 6 -1.83 -45.47 28.54
N LEU A 7 -1.26 -46.53 27.95
CA LEU A 7 -0.61 -46.46 26.63
C LEU A 7 -1.62 -46.15 25.52
N LEU A 8 -2.81 -46.77 25.59
CA LEU A 8 -3.90 -46.56 24.63
C LEU A 8 -4.46 -45.13 24.70
N TYR A 9 -4.61 -44.58 25.92
CA TYR A 9 -5.08 -43.20 26.11
C TYR A 9 -4.07 -42.17 25.58
N ARG A 10 -2.77 -42.41 25.77
CA ARG A 10 -1.70 -41.56 25.21
C ARG A 10 -1.70 -41.55 23.68
N PHE A 11 -1.90 -42.70 23.04
CA PHE A 11 -2.01 -42.78 21.58
C PHE A 11 -3.25 -42.04 21.05
N PHE A 12 -4.39 -42.19 21.73
CA PHE A 12 -5.63 -41.52 21.34
C PHE A 12 -5.54 -39.99 21.50
N CYS A 13 -4.92 -39.50 22.57
CA CYS A 13 -4.66 -38.07 22.76
C CYS A 13 -3.67 -37.51 21.73
N LEU A 14 -2.62 -38.26 21.36
CA LEU A 14 -1.67 -37.82 20.34
C LEU A 14 -2.34 -37.73 18.96
N PHE A 15 -3.21 -38.69 18.63
CA PHE A 15 -3.98 -38.68 17.38
C PHE A 15 -4.96 -37.50 17.34
N LEU A 16 -5.68 -37.23 18.44
CA LEU A 16 -6.54 -36.05 18.56
C LEU A 16 -5.76 -34.74 18.41
N LEU A 17 -4.56 -34.63 19.00
CA LEU A 17 -3.69 -33.46 18.84
C LEU A 17 -3.23 -33.28 17.39
N ILE A 18 -2.83 -34.36 16.71
CA ILE A 18 -2.39 -34.31 15.31
C ILE A 18 -3.56 -33.91 14.39
N THR A 19 -4.77 -34.43 14.63
CA THR A 19 -5.97 -34.02 13.88
C THR A 19 -6.38 -32.58 14.17
N TYR A 20 -6.18 -32.08 15.40
CA TYR A 20 -6.46 -30.69 15.77
C TYR A 20 -5.45 -29.71 15.14
N ILE A 21 -4.16 -30.09 15.10
CA ILE A 21 -3.10 -29.31 14.45
C ILE A 21 -3.30 -29.29 12.92
N SER A 22 -3.66 -30.42 12.30
CA SER A 22 -3.94 -30.46 10.87
C SER A 22 -5.22 -29.69 10.52
N CYS A 23 -6.29 -29.78 11.33
CA CYS A 23 -7.52 -29.02 11.13
C CYS A 23 -7.33 -27.50 11.31
N SER A 24 -6.50 -27.06 12.26
CA SER A 24 -6.14 -25.63 12.43
C SER A 24 -5.20 -25.13 11.33
N SER A 25 -4.28 -25.97 10.82
CA SER A 25 -3.46 -25.61 9.65
C SER A 25 -4.28 -25.47 8.37
N VAL A 26 -5.29 -26.34 8.18
CA VAL A 26 -6.21 -26.32 7.03
C VAL A 26 -7.22 -25.18 7.12
N SER A 27 -7.67 -24.79 8.33
CA SER A 27 -8.52 -23.61 8.51
C SER A 27 -7.74 -22.30 8.30
N ASN A 28 -6.48 -22.21 8.75
CA ASN A 28 -5.59 -21.09 8.43
C ASN A 28 -5.23 -21.03 6.94
N GLN A 29 -5.08 -22.17 6.25
CA GLN A 29 -4.89 -22.21 4.80
C GLN A 29 -6.16 -21.80 4.03
N ARG A 30 -7.37 -22.03 4.56
CA ARG A 30 -8.61 -21.55 3.93
C ARG A 30 -8.85 -20.05 4.11
N ILE A 31 -8.38 -19.41 5.17
CA ILE A 31 -8.41 -17.93 5.30
C ILE A 31 -7.49 -17.28 4.24
N HIS A 32 -6.49 -18.04 3.77
CA HIS A 32 -5.62 -17.73 2.65
C HIS A 32 -6.20 -18.09 1.27
N LEU A 33 -7.51 -18.42 1.16
CA LEU A 33 -8.22 -18.37 -0.13
C LEU A 33 -7.97 -16.98 -0.70
N GLU A 34 -7.10 -16.98 -1.71
CA GLU A 34 -6.44 -15.85 -2.30
C GLU A 34 -7.42 -14.68 -2.43
N LYS A 35 -7.22 -13.60 -1.67
CA LYS A 35 -7.98 -12.34 -1.85
C LYS A 35 -7.53 -11.69 -3.16
N LYS A 36 -7.80 -12.39 -4.25
CA LYS A 36 -7.69 -11.94 -5.63
C LYS A 36 -8.99 -11.25 -5.94
N VAL A 37 -8.92 -9.95 -6.20
CA VAL A 37 -10.07 -9.22 -6.74
C VAL A 37 -9.98 -9.29 -8.25
N SER A 38 -11.08 -9.66 -8.89
CA SER A 38 -11.21 -9.60 -10.34
C SER A 38 -12.34 -8.65 -10.70
N PHE A 39 -12.02 -7.65 -11.52
CA PHE A 39 -13.03 -6.85 -12.22
C PHE A 39 -13.44 -7.57 -13.49
N THR A 40 -14.67 -7.33 -13.94
CA THR A 40 -15.19 -7.82 -15.22
C THR A 40 -15.40 -6.69 -16.23
N GLN A 41 -15.50 -5.45 -15.74
CA GLN A 41 -15.73 -4.26 -16.55
C GLN A 41 -14.47 -3.39 -16.60
N ILE A 42 -14.08 -2.98 -17.80
CA ILE A 42 -12.91 -2.10 -18.01
C ILE A 42 -13.13 -0.76 -17.30
N GLU A 43 -14.35 -0.26 -17.28
CA GLU A 43 -14.77 0.98 -16.63
C GLU A 43 -14.53 0.94 -15.12
N GLU A 44 -14.75 -0.22 -14.49
CA GLU A 44 -14.49 -0.41 -13.06
C GLU A 44 -12.99 -0.42 -12.78
N ALA A 45 -12.21 -1.11 -13.63
CA ALA A 45 -10.75 -1.10 -13.54
C ALA A 45 -10.15 0.30 -13.77
N GLN A 46 -10.68 1.07 -14.71
CA GLN A 46 -10.31 2.47 -14.91
C GLN A 46 -10.66 3.32 -13.70
N SER A 47 -11.86 3.17 -13.14
CA SER A 47 -12.26 3.88 -11.91
C SER A 47 -11.32 3.57 -10.75
N PHE A 48 -10.94 2.30 -10.58
CA PHE A 48 -9.94 1.87 -9.60
C PHE A 48 -8.59 2.58 -9.80
N LEU A 49 -8.04 2.57 -11.02
CA LEU A 49 -6.77 3.22 -11.34
C LEU A 49 -6.83 4.74 -11.10
N HIS A 50 -7.97 5.35 -11.43
CA HIS A 50 -8.18 6.78 -11.23
C HIS A 50 -8.20 7.15 -9.74
N THR A 51 -8.91 6.38 -8.90
CA THR A 51 -8.88 6.59 -7.44
C THR A 51 -7.48 6.46 -6.87
N LEU A 52 -6.71 5.47 -7.34
CA LEU A 52 -5.33 5.30 -6.92
C LEU A 52 -4.44 6.50 -7.33
N GLU A 53 -4.59 6.99 -8.57
CA GLU A 53 -3.85 8.15 -9.07
C GLU A 53 -4.18 9.42 -8.28
N ILE A 54 -5.43 9.64 -7.88
CA ILE A 54 -5.81 10.78 -7.03
C ILE A 54 -5.06 10.75 -5.70
N HIS A 55 -5.04 9.61 -5.02
CA HIS A 55 -4.29 9.50 -3.76
C HIS A 55 -2.79 9.76 -3.96
N PHE A 56 -2.22 9.29 -5.06
CA PHE A 56 -0.82 9.52 -5.38
C PHE A 56 -0.49 10.95 -5.74
N GLN A 57 -1.38 11.64 -6.44
CA GLN A 57 -1.25 13.06 -6.71
C GLN A 57 -1.22 13.85 -5.41
N ILE A 58 -2.16 13.60 -4.48
CA ILE A 58 -2.21 14.30 -3.19
C ILE A 58 -0.96 14.00 -2.34
N ILE A 59 -0.52 12.74 -2.25
CA ILE A 59 0.73 12.39 -1.53
C ILE A 59 1.94 13.11 -2.16
N THR A 60 2.00 13.20 -3.49
CA THR A 60 3.07 13.91 -4.20
C THR A 60 3.07 15.40 -3.86
N GLU A 61 1.91 16.04 -3.82
CA GLU A 61 1.76 17.46 -3.44
C GLU A 61 2.23 17.70 -2.00
N ILE A 62 1.84 16.83 -1.06
CA ILE A 62 2.30 16.90 0.33
C ILE A 62 3.82 16.75 0.42
N LEU A 63 4.41 15.78 -0.27
CA LEU A 63 5.86 15.60 -0.33
C LEU A 63 6.59 16.83 -0.89
N GLN A 64 6.02 17.48 -1.90
CA GLN A 64 6.58 18.73 -2.44
C GLN A 64 6.55 19.85 -1.39
N ASN A 65 5.47 19.96 -0.61
CA ASN A 65 5.39 20.93 0.50
C ASN A 65 6.39 20.62 1.61
N ILE A 66 6.52 19.35 2.01
CA ILE A 66 7.53 18.89 2.97
C ILE A 66 8.94 19.25 2.46
N ARG A 67 9.22 19.08 1.17
CA ARG A 67 10.49 19.50 0.55
C ARG A 67 10.72 21.00 0.65
N ILE A 68 9.68 21.81 0.43
CA ILE A 68 9.78 23.27 0.55
C ILE A 68 10.13 23.67 2.00
N LEU A 69 9.51 23.03 3.00
CA LEU A 69 9.84 23.25 4.41
C LEU A 69 11.28 22.85 4.74
N ALA A 70 11.73 21.71 4.23
CA ALA A 70 13.11 21.24 4.43
C ALA A 70 14.13 22.19 3.77
N VAL A 71 13.88 22.63 2.53
CA VAL A 71 14.72 23.63 1.86
C VAL A 71 14.71 24.95 2.62
N ARG A 72 13.55 25.41 3.09
CA ARG A 72 13.44 26.63 3.91
C ARG A 72 14.29 26.51 5.17
N SER A 73 14.09 25.46 5.96
CA SER A 73 14.89 25.23 7.16
C SER A 73 16.38 25.09 6.85
N SER A 74 16.78 24.51 5.71
CA SER A 74 18.20 24.38 5.36
C SER A 74 18.96 25.72 5.28
N HIS A 75 18.31 26.88 5.19
CA HIS A 75 19.04 28.15 5.22
C HIS A 75 19.63 28.43 6.61
N LYS A 76 20.93 28.73 6.69
CA LYS A 76 21.68 28.89 7.95
C LYS A 76 21.21 30.07 8.81
N ASN A 77 20.52 31.04 8.23
CA ASN A 77 20.13 32.29 8.91
C ASN A 77 18.86 32.17 9.75
N HIS A 78 18.17 31.01 9.72
CA HIS A 78 17.00 30.78 10.58
C HIS A 78 17.41 30.45 12.01
N ILE A 79 16.77 31.13 12.96
CA ILE A 79 16.87 30.86 14.39
C ILE A 79 16.18 29.53 14.74
N GLN A 80 16.47 28.97 15.92
CA GLN A 80 15.94 27.67 16.32
C GLN A 80 14.41 27.67 16.44
N GLU A 81 13.81 28.78 16.87
CA GLU A 81 12.36 28.91 17.00
C GLU A 81 11.66 28.71 15.65
N ASP A 82 12.13 29.37 14.60
CA ASP A 82 11.61 29.20 13.23
C ASP A 82 11.72 27.74 12.77
N ARG A 83 12.87 27.09 13.03
CA ARG A 83 13.09 25.69 12.66
C ARG A 83 12.14 24.74 13.37
N ASN A 84 11.83 25.01 14.64
CA ASN A 84 10.87 24.24 15.41
C ASN A 84 9.46 24.39 14.84
N GLN A 85 9.09 25.59 14.36
CA GLN A 85 7.81 25.82 13.68
C GLN A 85 7.74 25.11 12.33
N PHE A 86 8.79 25.18 11.51
CA PHE A 86 8.87 24.44 10.26
C PHE A 86 8.82 22.93 10.48
N ASP A 87 9.49 22.44 11.53
CA ASP A 87 9.47 21.03 11.88
C ASP A 87 8.08 20.58 12.35
N LEU A 88 7.36 21.40 13.11
CA LEU A 88 5.98 21.10 13.48
C LEU A 88 5.10 20.89 12.24
N GLU A 89 5.13 21.81 11.28
CA GLU A 89 4.38 21.68 10.02
C GLU A 89 4.85 20.44 9.22
N PHE A 90 6.16 20.23 9.14
CA PHE A 90 6.77 19.09 8.47
C PHE A 90 6.28 17.74 9.02
N GLN A 91 6.25 17.58 10.35
CA GLN A 91 5.79 16.34 10.99
C GLN A 91 4.29 16.12 10.80
N GLU A 92 3.46 17.17 10.84
CA GLU A 92 2.02 17.04 10.58
C GLU A 92 1.73 16.64 9.13
N LEU A 93 2.48 17.18 8.16
CA LEU A 93 2.37 16.76 6.77
C LEU A 93 2.78 15.28 6.57
N LEU A 94 3.80 14.78 7.27
CA LEU A 94 4.14 13.35 7.24
C LEU A 94 3.02 12.48 7.82
N LYS A 95 2.41 12.91 8.93
CA LYS A 95 1.24 12.22 9.49
C LYS A 95 0.05 12.22 8.53
N GLU A 96 -0.13 13.28 7.76
CA GLU A 96 -1.18 13.36 6.76
C GLU A 96 -0.96 12.33 5.63
N ILE A 97 0.28 12.08 5.21
CA ILE A 97 0.60 10.98 4.28
C ILE A 97 0.19 9.63 4.89
N CYS A 98 0.54 9.37 6.16
CA CYS A 98 0.11 8.14 6.85
C CYS A 98 -1.43 8.02 6.87
N ARG A 99 -2.14 9.10 7.19
CA ARG A 99 -3.61 9.14 7.22
C ARG A 99 -4.22 8.85 5.85
N ILE A 100 -3.70 9.45 4.78
CA ILE A 100 -4.16 9.19 3.41
C ILE A 100 -3.94 7.72 3.06
N ARG A 101 -2.76 7.17 3.36
CA ARG A 101 -2.44 5.76 3.12
C ARG A 101 -3.43 4.81 3.82
N GLU A 102 -3.69 5.04 5.12
CA GLU A 102 -4.62 4.22 5.93
C GLU A 102 -6.08 4.33 5.44
N SER A 103 -6.48 5.49 4.91
CA SER A 103 -7.85 5.74 4.44
C SER A 103 -8.08 5.50 2.95
N ALA A 104 -7.03 5.28 2.16
CA ALA A 104 -7.11 5.08 0.72
C ALA A 104 -7.87 3.80 0.38
N ARG A 105 -9.06 3.98 -0.22
CA ARG A 105 -10.00 2.90 -0.52
C ARG A 105 -10.64 3.07 -1.88
N PHE A 106 -10.86 1.93 -2.53
CA PHE A 106 -11.78 1.82 -3.65
C PHE A 106 -12.85 0.80 -3.27
N LYS A 107 -14.09 1.25 -3.08
CA LYS A 107 -15.17 0.42 -2.50
C LYS A 107 -14.69 -0.20 -1.18
N ASN A 108 -14.71 -1.53 -1.05
CA ASN A 108 -14.26 -2.25 0.14
C ASN A 108 -12.79 -2.71 0.07
N ILE A 109 -12.02 -2.20 -0.89
CA ILE A 109 -10.63 -2.58 -1.14
C ILE A 109 -9.70 -1.52 -0.57
N PHE A 110 -8.77 -1.95 0.27
CA PHE A 110 -7.65 -1.11 0.71
C PHE A 110 -6.62 -0.97 -0.41
N LEU A 111 -6.25 0.26 -0.74
CA LEU A 111 -5.34 0.52 -1.85
C LEU A 111 -3.88 0.47 -1.42
N LEU A 112 -3.54 1.20 -0.35
CA LEU A 112 -2.16 1.47 0.04
C LEU A 112 -1.77 0.86 1.40
N ASP A 113 -2.75 0.40 2.19
CA ASP A 113 -2.51 -0.15 3.51
C ASP A 113 -2.04 -1.62 3.47
N THR A 114 -0.73 -1.81 3.29
CA THR A 114 -0.05 -3.12 3.23
C THR A 114 -0.17 -3.93 4.53
N GLU A 115 -0.40 -3.26 5.67
CA GLU A 115 -0.54 -3.91 6.97
C GLU A 115 -1.95 -4.47 7.17
N ASN A 116 -2.92 -4.08 6.33
CA ASN A 116 -4.28 -4.55 6.46
C ASN A 116 -4.45 -5.97 5.93
N PRO A 117 -4.89 -6.94 6.75
CA PRO A 117 -5.15 -8.30 6.27
C PRO A 117 -6.31 -8.37 5.27
N SER A 118 -7.11 -7.31 5.15
CA SER A 118 -8.21 -7.20 4.19
C SER A 118 -7.76 -6.64 2.83
N ARG A 119 -6.51 -6.20 2.70
CA ARG A 119 -5.96 -5.78 1.42
C ARG A 119 -5.82 -7.00 0.48
N PRO A 120 -6.25 -6.90 -0.77
CA PRO A 120 -6.06 -7.98 -1.74
C PRO A 120 -4.58 -8.17 -2.06
N ILE A 121 -4.20 -9.40 -2.40
CA ILE A 121 -2.84 -9.75 -2.81
C ILE A 121 -2.59 -9.30 -4.26
N SER A 122 -3.60 -9.47 -5.11
CA SER A 122 -3.55 -9.02 -6.49
C SER A 122 -4.93 -8.57 -6.95
N ILE A 123 -4.93 -7.62 -7.86
CA ILE A 123 -6.14 -7.16 -8.54
C ILE A 123 -5.95 -7.43 -10.02
N SER A 124 -6.99 -7.98 -10.64
CA SER A 124 -7.00 -8.35 -12.04
C SER A 124 -8.27 -7.87 -12.72
N LEU A 125 -8.23 -7.79 -14.04
CA LEU A 125 -9.36 -7.53 -14.90
C LEU A 125 -9.49 -8.69 -15.88
N GLN A 126 -10.62 -9.37 -15.81
CA GLN A 126 -11.01 -10.45 -16.71
C GLN A 126 -12.08 -9.93 -17.66
N ILE A 127 -11.72 -9.63 -18.91
CA ILE A 127 -12.67 -9.09 -19.90
C ILE A 127 -13.51 -10.24 -20.48
N ASP A 128 -12.83 -11.30 -20.94
CA ASP A 128 -13.48 -12.50 -21.49
C ASP A 128 -13.07 -13.73 -20.68
N PRO A 129 -13.97 -14.69 -20.40
CA PRO A 129 -13.65 -15.91 -19.66
C PRO A 129 -12.49 -16.74 -20.24
N GLN A 130 -12.25 -16.62 -21.55
CA GLN A 130 -11.20 -17.36 -22.27
C GLN A 130 -9.87 -16.59 -22.37
N SER A 131 -9.87 -15.29 -22.08
CA SER A 131 -8.66 -14.44 -22.14
C SER A 131 -7.83 -14.58 -20.87
N SER A 132 -6.53 -14.28 -20.94
CA SER A 132 -5.72 -14.17 -19.72
C SER A 132 -6.05 -12.87 -18.96
N PRO A 133 -6.14 -12.91 -17.62
CA PRO A 133 -6.45 -11.72 -16.83
C PRO A 133 -5.37 -10.64 -16.98
N ILE A 134 -5.81 -9.40 -17.08
CA ILE A 134 -4.93 -8.23 -17.02
C ILE A 134 -4.65 -7.93 -15.55
N LEU A 135 -3.40 -8.08 -15.12
CA LEU A 135 -3.00 -7.68 -13.77
C LEU A 135 -2.95 -6.15 -13.66
N LEU A 136 -3.59 -5.63 -12.62
CA LEU A 136 -3.58 -4.21 -12.27
C LEU A 136 -2.54 -3.93 -11.19
N PRO A 137 -1.85 -2.77 -11.23
CA PRO A 137 -0.84 -2.43 -10.24
C PRO A 137 -1.47 -2.29 -8.86
N LEU A 138 -0.82 -2.93 -7.88
CA LEU A 138 -1.07 -2.73 -6.46
C LEU A 138 0.24 -2.25 -5.81
N PRO A 139 0.45 -0.93 -5.74
CA PRO A 139 1.73 -0.38 -5.37
C PRO A 139 2.04 -0.65 -3.90
N GLU A 140 3.32 -0.84 -3.59
CA GLU A 140 3.81 -1.00 -2.24
C GLU A 140 4.74 0.17 -1.92
N LEU A 141 4.34 0.96 -0.92
CA LEU A 141 5.09 2.08 -0.38
C LEU A 141 5.68 1.63 0.95
N GLN A 142 6.99 1.47 1.02
CA GLN A 142 7.65 1.07 2.26
C GLN A 142 7.84 2.30 3.16
N PRO A 143 7.62 2.21 4.48
CA PRO A 143 7.76 3.36 5.35
C PRO A 143 9.18 3.95 5.30
N GLU A 144 10.21 3.13 5.11
CA GLU A 144 11.59 3.56 5.00
C GLU A 144 11.86 4.45 3.77
N GLU A 145 11.15 4.22 2.65
CA GLU A 145 11.25 5.06 1.44
C GLU A 145 10.73 6.49 1.70
N PHE A 146 9.98 6.69 2.78
CA PHE A 146 9.42 7.97 3.22
C PHE A 146 10.05 8.44 4.53
N GLY A 147 11.17 7.85 4.96
CA GLY A 147 11.85 8.23 6.19
C GLY A 147 11.08 7.91 7.47
N LEU A 148 10.17 6.94 7.43
CA LEU A 148 9.36 6.49 8.56
C LEU A 148 9.79 5.11 9.06
N HIS A 149 9.47 4.80 10.31
CA HIS A 149 9.63 3.45 10.86
C HIS A 149 8.39 2.57 10.65
N THR A 150 7.22 3.21 10.56
CA THR A 150 5.94 2.54 10.40
C THR A 150 4.95 3.50 9.77
N TRP A 151 3.96 2.96 9.08
CA TRP A 151 2.82 3.74 8.59
C TRP A 151 1.77 4.02 9.65
N SER A 152 1.83 3.35 10.81
CA SER A 152 0.82 3.48 11.85
C SER A 152 0.81 4.87 12.47
N LEU A 153 -0.30 5.59 12.31
CA LEU A 153 -0.46 6.94 12.89
C LEU A 153 -0.36 6.91 14.43
N LYS A 154 -0.84 5.83 15.06
CA LYS A 154 -0.79 5.64 16.52
C LYS A 154 0.63 5.46 17.06
N LYS A 155 1.55 4.97 16.23
CA LYS A 155 2.97 4.73 16.55
C LYS A 155 3.87 5.58 15.66
N PHE A 156 3.40 6.75 15.27
CA PHE A 156 4.09 7.61 14.32
C PHE A 156 5.51 7.92 14.82
N GLN A 157 6.50 7.54 14.02
CA GLN A 157 7.92 7.77 14.27
C GLN A 157 8.62 8.05 12.95
N SER A 158 9.14 9.27 12.82
CA SER A 158 9.89 9.74 11.67
C SER A 158 11.39 9.76 11.99
N LYS A 159 12.20 9.35 11.00
CA LYS A 159 13.66 9.56 10.98
C LYS A 159 14.02 10.95 10.47
N MET A 160 13.11 11.60 9.75
CA MET A 160 13.29 12.93 9.19
C MET A 160 12.82 14.00 10.16
N ASN A 161 13.60 15.07 10.25
CA ASN A 161 13.25 16.30 10.92
C ASN A 161 13.99 17.47 10.26
N VAL A 162 13.56 18.69 10.54
CA VAL A 162 14.19 19.90 9.97
C VAL A 162 14.68 20.85 11.06
N LYS A 163 15.05 20.31 12.24
CA LYS A 163 15.45 21.12 13.41
C LYS A 163 16.85 21.71 13.28
N THR A 164 17.70 21.14 12.43
CA THR A 164 19.03 21.67 12.11
C THR A 164 19.23 21.77 10.59
N ASN A 165 20.26 22.52 10.17
CA ASN A 165 20.65 22.59 8.76
C ASN A 165 21.00 21.19 8.20
N THR A 166 21.75 20.39 8.97
CA THR A 166 22.16 19.04 8.56
C THR A 166 20.96 18.11 8.41
N ASP A 167 20.06 18.09 9.40
CA ASP A 167 18.86 17.23 9.38
C ASP A 167 17.92 17.62 8.23
N ALA A 168 17.81 18.93 7.95
CA ALA A 168 17.03 19.43 6.83
C ALA A 168 17.60 18.97 5.48
N VAL A 169 18.92 19.01 5.29
CA VAL A 169 19.58 18.51 4.07
C VAL A 169 19.38 17.00 3.90
N GLN A 170 19.54 16.21 4.97
CA GLN A 170 19.29 14.77 4.93
C GLN A 170 17.82 14.45 4.60
N SER A 171 16.89 15.23 5.16
CA SER A 171 15.46 15.08 4.86
C SER A 171 15.16 15.38 3.40
N ILE A 172 15.80 16.40 2.79
CA ILE A 172 15.65 16.71 1.35
C ILE A 172 16.00 15.49 0.49
N ASP A 173 17.10 14.80 0.79
CA ASP A 173 17.54 13.62 0.03
C ASP A 173 16.52 12.48 0.11
N ILE A 174 16.00 12.20 1.31
CA ILE A 174 14.97 11.18 1.51
C ILE A 174 13.69 11.57 0.76
N ILE A 175 13.24 12.83 0.85
CA ILE A 175 12.02 13.29 0.16
C ILE A 175 12.18 13.21 -1.36
N ASN A 176 13.36 13.50 -1.92
CA ASN A 176 13.62 13.36 -3.35
C ASN A 176 13.53 11.88 -3.80
N ASN A 177 13.98 10.95 -2.96
CA ASN A 177 13.80 9.52 -3.20
C ASN A 177 12.31 9.13 -3.13
N SER A 178 11.56 9.63 -2.14
CA SER A 178 10.12 9.40 -2.03
C SER A 178 9.36 9.93 -3.26
N LEU A 179 9.69 11.14 -3.72
CA LEU A 179 9.10 11.73 -4.94
C LEU A 179 9.42 10.91 -6.19
N SER A 180 10.64 10.38 -6.29
CA SER A 180 11.04 9.49 -7.40
C SER A 180 10.25 8.18 -7.37
N LYS A 181 10.06 7.59 -6.18
CA LYS A 181 9.21 6.42 -5.97
C LYS A 181 7.75 6.69 -6.37
N MET A 182 7.19 7.83 -5.96
CA MET A 182 5.83 8.22 -6.35
C MET A 182 5.70 8.38 -7.87
N ALA A 183 6.66 9.05 -8.51
CA ALA A 183 6.69 9.19 -9.97
C ALA A 183 6.72 7.83 -10.68
N PHE A 184 7.51 6.89 -10.18
CA PHE A 184 7.58 5.53 -10.71
C PHE A 184 6.25 4.77 -10.58
N GLU A 185 5.61 4.81 -9.42
CA GLU A 185 4.33 4.12 -9.24
C GLU A 185 3.20 4.76 -10.08
N ARG A 186 3.18 6.09 -10.23
CA ARG A 186 2.25 6.79 -11.13
C ARG A 186 2.48 6.44 -12.60
N ALA A 187 3.73 6.26 -13.03
CA ALA A 187 4.04 5.81 -14.38
C ALA A 187 3.45 4.41 -14.66
N LYS A 188 3.48 3.49 -13.69
CA LYS A 188 2.83 2.17 -13.81
C LYS A 188 1.31 2.28 -13.95
N ILE A 189 0.69 3.19 -13.20
CA ILE A 189 -0.75 3.46 -13.30
C ILE A 189 -1.07 4.00 -14.70
N GLY A 190 -0.30 4.97 -15.19
CA GLY A 190 -0.46 5.52 -16.54
C GLY A 190 -0.32 4.45 -17.63
N ALA A 191 0.70 3.60 -17.55
CA ALA A 191 0.86 2.49 -18.50
C ALA A 191 -0.34 1.51 -18.46
N SER A 192 -0.86 1.22 -17.27
CA SER A 192 -2.04 0.37 -17.10
C SER A 192 -3.30 1.05 -17.66
N TRP A 193 -3.46 2.34 -17.43
CA TRP A 193 -4.57 3.14 -17.96
C TRP A 193 -4.61 3.12 -19.49
N GLU A 194 -3.47 3.33 -20.16
CA GLU A 194 -3.38 3.28 -21.62
C GLU A 194 -3.72 1.89 -22.14
N ARG A 195 -3.20 0.83 -21.51
CA ARG A 195 -3.53 -0.55 -21.87
C ARG A 195 -5.04 -0.81 -21.79
N LEU A 196 -5.71 -0.34 -20.73
CA LEU A 196 -7.16 -0.48 -20.57
C LEU A 196 -7.93 0.34 -21.62
N SER A 197 -7.47 1.56 -21.91
CA SER A 197 -8.07 2.42 -22.92
C SER A 197 -8.00 1.81 -24.32
N TYR A 198 -6.89 1.15 -24.65
CA TYR A 198 -6.74 0.41 -25.91
C TYR A 198 -7.69 -0.79 -25.95
N SER A 199 -7.75 -1.56 -24.86
CA SER A 199 -8.64 -2.73 -24.74
C SER A 199 -10.10 -2.33 -24.89
N LYS A 200 -10.50 -1.20 -24.30
CA LYS A 200 -11.85 -0.64 -24.44
C LYS A 200 -12.19 -0.30 -25.89
N ARG A 201 -11.35 0.48 -26.57
CA ARG A 201 -11.61 0.86 -27.98
C ARG A 201 -11.68 -0.36 -28.91
N LEU A 202 -10.85 -1.39 -28.67
CA LEU A 202 -10.91 -2.63 -29.44
C LEU A 202 -12.24 -3.34 -29.24
N ARG A 203 -12.68 -3.52 -27.99
CA ARG A 203 -13.99 -4.11 -27.66
C ARG A 203 -15.14 -3.32 -28.30
N ASP A 204 -15.12 -1.99 -28.19
CA ASP A 204 -16.16 -1.11 -28.75
C ASP A 204 -16.20 -1.17 -30.29
N SER A 205 -15.04 -1.35 -30.94
CA SER A 205 -14.99 -1.55 -32.40
C SER A 205 -15.60 -2.87 -32.84
N LEU A 206 -15.46 -3.93 -32.04
CA LEU A 206 -16.03 -5.25 -32.32
C LEU A 206 -17.55 -5.27 -32.09
N SER A 207 -18.05 -4.51 -31.11
CA SER A 207 -19.50 -4.41 -30.88
C SER A 207 -20.25 -3.68 -31.99
N ASN A 208 -19.56 -2.85 -32.79
CA ASN A 208 -20.16 -2.14 -33.92
C ASN A 208 -20.23 -2.98 -35.22
N ILE A 209 -19.77 -4.23 -35.18
CA ILE A 209 -19.74 -5.14 -36.34
C ILE A 209 -20.97 -6.07 -36.38
N TYR A 210 -21.82 -6.06 -35.34
CA TYR A 210 -23.08 -6.78 -35.26
C TYR A 210 -24.23 -5.84 -34.90
#